data_AF-A0A2H3BUN1-F1
#
_entry.id   AF-A0A2H3BUN1-F1
#
_cell.length_a   1.000
_cell.length_b   1.000
_cell.length_c   1.000
_cell.angle_alpha   90.00
_cell.angle_beta   90.00
_cell.angle_gamma   90.00
#
_symmetry.space_group_name_H-M   'P 1'
#
loop_
_entity.id
_entity.type
_entity.pdbx_description
1 polymer ?
#
loop_
_entity_poly.entity_id
_entity_poly.type
_entity_poly.pdbx_seq_one_letter_code
_entity_poly.pdbx_strand_id
1 'polypeptide(L)'
;MFPESDTPATPVPRPRTRLQGGFVMDRATTLAWASRIVNEQLLDDDITWAWEIIEDKVQCYGSRFSFVGEELNAEFMVVTQSAVFWKGYKGMDPSLIPQFKEGKQEKVARKLLEEEGLGHLEFATRLD
;
A
#
# COMPACT_ATOMS: atom_id res chain seq x y z
N MET A 1 -41.65 -2.40 30.41
CA MET A 1 -40.28 -2.05 30.86
C MET A 1 -39.40 -3.21 30.47
N PHE A 2 -38.69 -3.12 29.35
CA PHE A 2 -37.70 -4.12 28.96
C PHE A 2 -36.35 -3.67 29.52
N PRO A 3 -35.53 -4.55 30.11
CA PRO A 3 -34.20 -4.15 30.55
C PRO A 3 -33.33 -3.91 29.32
N GLU A 4 -32.90 -2.67 29.13
CA GLU A 4 -31.84 -2.32 28.18
C GLU A 4 -30.58 -3.07 28.65
N SER A 5 -30.16 -4.05 27.86
CA SER A 5 -28.91 -4.74 28.10
C SER A 5 -27.78 -3.78 27.75
N ASP A 6 -27.10 -3.26 28.77
CA ASP A 6 -25.83 -2.53 28.68
C ASP A 6 -24.70 -3.47 28.19
N THR A 7 -24.84 -4.02 27.00
CA THR A 7 -23.70 -4.61 26.30
C THR A 7 -23.02 -3.45 25.58
N PRO A 8 -21.78 -3.06 25.94
CA PRO A 8 -21.06 -2.09 25.15
C PRO A 8 -20.96 -2.65 23.73
N ALA A 9 -21.59 -1.97 22.77
CA ALA A 9 -21.46 -2.32 21.37
C ALA A 9 -19.97 -2.31 21.04
N THR A 10 -19.36 -3.49 20.90
CA THR A 10 -17.99 -3.60 20.40
C THR A 10 -17.93 -2.80 19.10
N PRO A 11 -17.02 -1.82 18.97
CA PRO A 11 -16.93 -1.02 17.76
C PRO A 11 -16.82 -1.96 16.58
N VAL A 12 -17.78 -1.92 15.64
CA VAL A 12 -17.71 -2.72 14.42
C VAL A 12 -16.42 -2.31 13.72
N PRO A 13 -15.44 -3.21 13.56
CA PRO A 13 -14.19 -2.87 12.90
C PRO A 13 -14.48 -2.35 11.49
N ARG A 14 -13.81 -1.26 11.08
CA ARG A 14 -14.01 -0.73 9.73
C ARG A 14 -13.61 -1.81 8.72
N PRO A 15 -14.52 -2.21 7.80
CA PRO A 15 -14.22 -3.25 6.84
C PRO A 15 -13.12 -2.79 5.89
N ARG A 16 -12.23 -3.71 5.54
CA ARG A 16 -11.14 -3.54 4.57
C ARG A 16 -11.22 -4.68 3.58
N THR A 17 -12.00 -4.49 2.52
CA THR A 17 -12.42 -5.58 1.65
C THR A 17 -11.47 -5.80 0.49
N ARG A 18 -10.35 -5.07 0.43
CA ARG A 18 -9.40 -5.18 -0.67
C ARG A 18 -8.04 -5.66 -0.14
N LEU A 19 -7.46 -6.63 -0.84
CA LEU A 19 -6.08 -7.05 -0.66
C LEU A 19 -5.24 -6.45 -1.78
N GLN A 20 -4.10 -5.88 -1.42
CA GLN A 20 -3.10 -5.37 -2.35
C GLN A 20 -1.77 -6.07 -2.09
N GLY A 21 -1.15 -6.56 -3.16
CA GLY A 21 0.16 -7.17 -3.15
C GLY A 21 1.13 -6.33 -3.96
N GLY A 22 2.32 -6.09 -3.42
CA GLY A 22 3.28 -5.20 -4.06
C GLY A 22 4.48 -4.87 -3.19
N PHE A 23 5.27 -3.92 -3.66
CA PHE A 23 6.50 -3.49 -3.01
C PHE A 23 6.22 -2.33 -2.09
N VAL A 24 6.43 -2.53 -0.78
CA VAL A 24 6.11 -1.52 0.24
C VAL A 24 7.29 -0.60 0.46
N MET A 25 7.02 0.68 0.62
CA MET A 25 7.99 1.71 0.99
C MET A 25 7.39 2.71 1.97
N ASP A 26 8.26 3.35 2.74
CA ASP A 26 7.87 4.42 3.66
C ASP A 26 7.74 5.77 2.94
N ARG A 27 7.17 6.75 3.66
CA ARG A 27 7.00 8.12 3.18
C ARG A 27 8.31 8.77 2.72
N ALA A 28 9.40 8.57 3.46
CA ALA A 28 10.70 9.17 3.15
C ALA A 28 11.26 8.63 1.83
N THR A 29 11.10 7.34 1.60
CA THR A 29 11.50 6.66 0.36
C THR A 29 10.64 7.11 -0.82
N THR A 30 9.33 7.27 -0.62
CA THR A 30 8.41 7.83 -1.62
C THR A 30 8.86 9.22 -2.05
N LEU A 31 9.10 10.14 -1.11
CA LEU A 31 9.55 11.50 -1.40
C LEU A 31 10.92 11.52 -2.10
N ALA A 32 11.87 10.71 -1.62
CA ALA A 32 13.19 10.59 -2.21
C ALA A 32 13.13 10.05 -3.63
N TRP A 33 12.24 9.10 -3.92
CA TRP A 33 12.07 8.56 -5.26
C TRP A 33 11.43 9.57 -6.19
N ALA A 34 10.31 10.19 -5.79
CA ALA A 34 9.66 11.23 -6.58
C ALA A 34 10.60 12.41 -6.87
N SER A 35 11.39 12.84 -5.88
CA SER A 35 12.41 13.89 -6.04
C SER A 35 13.42 13.56 -7.14
N ARG A 36 13.86 12.29 -7.23
CA ARG A 36 14.78 11.85 -8.30
C ARG A 36 14.12 11.86 -9.67
N ILE A 37 12.83 11.54 -9.75
CA ILE A 37 12.09 11.52 -11.03
C ILE A 37 11.97 12.94 -11.60
N VAL A 38 11.64 13.93 -10.77
CA VAL A 38 11.47 15.32 -11.21
C VAL A 38 12.76 16.15 -11.14
N ASN A 39 13.84 15.59 -10.59
CA ASN A 39 15.12 16.27 -10.35
C ASN A 39 14.97 17.56 -9.50
N GLU A 40 14.09 17.50 -8.49
CA GLU A 40 13.80 18.57 -7.54
C GLU A 40 13.63 17.96 -6.15
N GLN A 41 13.99 18.69 -5.10
CA GLN A 41 13.81 18.21 -3.73
C GLN A 41 12.38 18.44 -3.27
N LEU A 42 11.61 17.36 -3.13
CA LEU A 42 10.27 17.40 -2.56
C LEU A 42 10.33 17.41 -1.03
N LEU A 43 9.40 18.15 -0.43
CA LEU A 43 9.23 18.24 1.01
C LEU A 43 8.08 17.35 1.49
N ASP A 44 7.96 17.22 2.81
CA ASP A 44 6.91 16.42 3.44
C ASP A 44 5.49 16.82 2.98
N ASP A 45 5.25 18.11 2.79
CA ASP A 45 3.95 18.64 2.36
C ASP A 45 3.62 18.27 0.90
N ASP A 46 4.61 17.85 0.12
CA ASP A 46 4.47 17.45 -1.28
C ASP A 46 4.12 15.97 -1.46
N ILE A 47 3.76 15.25 -0.38
CA ILE A 47 3.52 13.80 -0.44
C ILE A 47 2.43 13.40 -1.45
N THR A 48 1.39 14.22 -1.59
CA THR A 48 0.34 13.99 -2.59
C THR A 48 0.88 14.15 -4.00
N TRP A 49 1.74 15.14 -4.24
CA TRP A 49 2.35 15.35 -5.54
C TRP A 49 3.37 14.24 -5.87
N ALA A 50 4.15 13.82 -4.88
CA ALA A 50 5.03 12.66 -4.99
C ALA A 50 4.27 11.38 -5.37
N TRP A 51 3.07 11.19 -4.81
CA TRP A 51 2.20 10.07 -5.18
C TRP A 51 1.80 10.12 -6.66
N GLU A 52 1.40 11.28 -7.18
CA GLU A 52 1.03 11.45 -8.60
C GLU A 52 2.20 11.17 -9.55
N ILE A 53 3.39 11.71 -9.23
CA ILE A 53 4.61 11.51 -10.03
C ILE A 53 4.95 10.02 -10.13
N ILE A 54 4.84 9.29 -9.01
CA ILE A 54 5.16 7.87 -8.98
C ILE A 54 4.07 7.04 -9.66
N GLU A 55 2.78 7.35 -9.44
CA GLU A 55 1.65 6.70 -10.12
C GLU A 55 1.84 6.72 -11.64
N ASP A 56 2.09 7.91 -12.21
CA ASP A 56 2.30 8.08 -13.65
C ASP A 56 3.46 7.20 -14.16
N LYS A 57 4.57 7.15 -13.41
CA LYS A 57 5.73 6.35 -13.78
C LYS A 57 5.44 4.85 -13.73
N VAL A 58 4.78 4.35 -12.69
CA VAL A 58 4.53 2.90 -12.52
C VAL A 58 3.37 2.40 -13.38
N GLN A 59 2.44 3.28 -13.76
CA GLN A 59 1.32 2.95 -14.63
C GLN A 59 1.79 2.49 -16.02
N CYS A 60 2.88 3.05 -16.54
CA CYS A 60 3.52 2.60 -17.79
C CYS A 60 3.96 1.11 -17.75
N TYR A 61 4.10 0.53 -16.57
CA TYR A 61 4.51 -0.86 -16.35
C TYR A 61 3.34 -1.75 -15.90
N GLY A 62 2.10 -1.28 -16.02
CA GLY A 62 0.91 -2.01 -15.61
C GLY A 62 0.79 -2.19 -14.10
N SER A 63 1.50 -1.37 -13.33
CA SER A 63 1.41 -1.32 -11.87
C SER A 63 0.62 -0.08 -11.44
N ARG A 64 0.25 -0.01 -10.17
CA ARG A 64 -0.31 1.21 -9.55
C ARG A 64 0.47 1.55 -8.30
N PHE A 65 0.31 2.76 -7.82
CA PHE A 65 0.85 3.29 -6.60
C PHE A 65 -0.31 3.61 -5.66
N SER A 66 -0.30 3.00 -4.48
CA SER A 66 -1.40 3.12 -3.52
C SER A 66 -0.86 3.42 -2.15
N PHE A 67 -1.61 4.21 -1.38
CA PHE A 67 -1.52 4.18 0.06
C PHE A 67 -1.94 2.79 0.54
N VAL A 68 -1.21 2.23 1.50
CA VAL A 68 -1.52 0.92 2.08
C VAL A 68 -1.38 0.97 3.59
N GLY A 69 -1.96 -0.02 4.27
CA GLY A 69 -1.80 -0.15 5.72
C GLY A 69 -2.78 0.68 6.54
N GLU A 70 -2.67 0.58 7.86
CA GLU A 70 -3.72 1.06 8.76
C GLU A 70 -3.78 2.58 8.92
N GLU A 71 -2.62 3.22 8.77
CA GLU A 71 -2.42 4.64 8.96
C GLU A 71 -2.37 5.36 7.61
N LEU A 72 -3.09 6.47 7.51
CA LEU A 72 -3.07 7.30 6.31
C LEU A 72 -1.67 7.89 6.11
N ASN A 73 -1.15 7.81 4.89
CA ASN A 73 0.15 8.37 4.46
C ASN A 73 1.39 7.80 5.20
N ALA A 74 1.26 6.67 5.88
CA ALA A 74 2.38 6.02 6.56
C ALA A 74 3.16 5.07 5.62
N GLU A 75 2.44 4.18 4.94
CA GLU A 75 3.00 3.22 4.00
C GLU A 75 2.45 3.43 2.58
N PHE A 76 3.32 3.23 1.61
CA PHE A 76 3.02 3.30 0.19
C PHE A 76 3.41 1.97 -0.46
N MET A 77 2.73 1.64 -1.56
CA MET A 77 3.00 0.39 -2.27
C MET A 77 2.93 0.58 -3.78
N VAL A 78 3.93 0.03 -4.48
CA VAL A 78 3.80 -0.29 -5.91
C VAL A 78 3.00 -1.59 -6.02
N VAL A 79 1.69 -1.44 -6.22
CA VAL A 79 0.70 -2.50 -6.33
C VAL A 79 0.84 -3.20 -7.68
N THR A 80 1.04 -4.51 -7.61
CA THR A 80 1.15 -5.41 -8.77
C THR A 80 0.03 -6.45 -8.78
N GLN A 81 -0.53 -6.79 -7.61
CA GLN A 81 -1.67 -7.67 -7.46
C GLN A 81 -2.75 -7.02 -6.62
N SER A 82 -4.01 -7.26 -6.98
CA SER A 82 -5.14 -6.89 -6.12
C SER A 82 -6.24 -7.94 -6.19
N ALA A 83 -6.89 -8.19 -5.06
CA ALA A 83 -8.03 -9.09 -4.96
C ALA A 83 -9.05 -8.57 -3.96
N VAL A 84 -10.30 -9.04 -4.10
CA VAL A 84 -11.35 -8.77 -3.11
C VAL A 84 -11.26 -9.80 -1.99
N PHE A 85 -11.31 -9.32 -0.76
CA PHE A 85 -11.31 -10.11 0.47
C PHE A 85 -12.35 -9.57 1.44
N TRP A 86 -13.59 -10.03 1.29
CA TRP A 86 -14.75 -9.59 2.08
C TRP A 86 -14.64 -9.78 3.60
N LYS A 87 -13.68 -10.60 4.06
CA LYS A 87 -13.48 -10.90 5.48
C LYS A 87 -12.54 -9.91 6.17
N GLY A 88 -11.86 -9.04 5.43
CA GLY A 88 -10.86 -8.13 5.99
C GLY A 88 -11.46 -6.99 6.81
N TYR A 89 -10.75 -6.60 7.87
CA TYR A 89 -11.12 -5.49 8.74
C TYR A 89 -9.89 -4.89 9.40
N LYS A 90 -10.00 -3.64 9.86
CA LYS A 90 -8.91 -2.96 10.59
C LYS A 90 -8.56 -3.71 11.89
N GLY A 91 -7.28 -3.94 12.13
CA GLY A 91 -6.78 -4.71 13.28
C GLY A 91 -6.88 -6.22 13.11
N MET A 92 -7.18 -6.72 11.90
CA MET A 92 -7.13 -8.15 11.62
C MET A 92 -5.71 -8.69 11.84
N ASP A 93 -5.61 -9.83 12.51
CA ASP A 93 -4.34 -10.54 12.70
C ASP A 93 -3.66 -10.79 11.34
N PRO A 94 -2.41 -10.33 11.13
CA PRO A 94 -1.69 -10.52 9.87
C PRO A 94 -1.60 -11.97 9.39
N SER A 95 -1.62 -12.94 10.31
CA SER A 95 -1.59 -14.37 9.97
C SER A 95 -2.87 -14.87 9.30
N LEU A 96 -3.99 -14.16 9.46
CA LEU A 96 -5.27 -14.48 8.83
C LEU A 96 -5.42 -13.84 7.44
N ILE A 97 -4.51 -12.92 7.10
CA ILE A 97 -4.49 -12.23 5.81
C ILE A 97 -3.85 -13.15 4.77
N PRO A 98 -4.57 -13.54 3.70
CA PRO A 98 -4.00 -14.29 2.61
C PRO A 98 -2.81 -13.54 2.00
N GLN A 99 -1.68 -14.23 1.83
CA GLN A 99 -0.47 -13.64 1.28
C GLN A 99 -0.36 -13.93 -0.23
N PHE A 100 -0.13 -12.89 -1.02
CA PHE A 100 0.26 -13.02 -2.42
C PHE A 100 1.68 -13.59 -2.55
N LYS A 101 1.97 -14.12 -3.74
CA LYS A 101 3.31 -14.59 -4.11
C LYS A 101 3.78 -13.86 -5.36
N GLU A 102 5.06 -13.53 -5.38
CA GLU A 102 5.69 -12.94 -6.57
C GLU A 102 5.55 -13.87 -7.77
N GLY A 103 5.09 -13.31 -8.88
CA GLY A 103 4.90 -13.96 -10.16
C GLY A 103 5.74 -13.29 -11.25
N LYS A 104 5.20 -13.28 -12.48
CA LYS A 104 5.91 -12.70 -13.64
C LYS A 104 5.85 -11.17 -13.65
N GLN A 105 4.73 -10.59 -13.26
CA GLN A 105 4.52 -9.15 -13.27
C GLN A 105 5.39 -8.46 -12.21
N GLU A 106 5.56 -9.11 -11.05
CA GLU A 106 6.37 -8.63 -9.94
C GLU A 106 7.85 -8.62 -10.31
N LYS A 107 8.31 -9.53 -11.17
CA LYS A 107 9.69 -9.50 -11.70
C LYS A 107 9.95 -8.29 -12.59
N VAL A 108 8.94 -7.85 -13.36
CA VAL A 108 9.06 -6.63 -14.18
C VAL A 108 9.12 -5.40 -13.28
N ALA A 109 8.23 -5.32 -12.30
CA ALA A 109 8.23 -4.24 -11.32
C ALA A 109 9.52 -4.22 -10.47
N ARG A 110 10.03 -5.39 -10.06
CA ARG A 110 11.30 -5.51 -9.33
C ARG A 110 12.47 -4.99 -10.14
N LYS A 111 12.55 -5.31 -11.42
CA LYS A 111 13.59 -4.79 -12.31
C LYS A 111 13.54 -3.27 -12.42
N LEU A 112 12.34 -2.70 -12.58
CA LEU A 112 12.16 -1.24 -12.56
C LEU A 112 12.66 -0.65 -11.23
N LEU A 113 12.25 -1.21 -10.11
CA LEU A 113 12.67 -0.73 -8.79
C LEU A 113 14.18 -0.85 -8.60
N GLU A 114 14.82 -1.92 -9.08
CA GLU A 114 16.28 -2.06 -9.07
C GLU A 114 16.97 -0.95 -9.87
N GLU A 115 16.47 -0.61 -11.07
CA GLU A 115 16.99 0.49 -11.90
C GLU A 115 16.86 1.86 -11.20
N GLU A 116 15.85 2.02 -10.34
CA GLU A 116 15.60 3.23 -9.53
C GLU A 116 16.34 3.23 -8.17
N GLY A 117 17.12 2.18 -7.87
CA GLY A 117 17.84 2.02 -6.60
C GLY A 117 16.95 1.58 -5.42
N LEU A 118 15.76 1.08 -5.71
CA LEU A 118 14.73 0.57 -4.80
C LEU A 118 14.63 -0.97 -4.81
N GLY A 119 15.65 -1.67 -5.30
CA GLY A 119 15.65 -3.15 -5.35
C GLY A 119 15.57 -3.84 -3.98
N HIS A 120 15.83 -3.10 -2.89
CA HIS A 120 15.74 -3.58 -1.52
C HIS A 120 14.31 -3.66 -0.96
N LEU A 121 13.31 -3.11 -1.67
CA LEU A 121 11.93 -3.11 -1.20
C LEU A 121 11.38 -4.54 -1.12
N GLU A 122 10.67 -4.80 -0.01
CA GLU A 122 10.06 -6.10 0.25
C GLU A 122 8.70 -6.21 -0.43
N PHE A 123 8.42 -7.40 -0.99
CA PHE A 123 7.10 -7.72 -1.49
C PHE A 123 6.21 -8.15 -0.33
N ALA A 124 5.09 -7.45 -0.14
CA ALA A 124 4.16 -7.72 0.95
C ALA A 124 2.70 -7.63 0.50
N THR A 125 1.82 -8.22 1.30
CA THR A 125 0.37 -8.07 1.16
C THR A 125 -0.17 -7.15 2.25
N ARG A 126 -1.06 -6.23 1.89
CA ARG A 126 -1.73 -5.28 2.79
C ARG A 126 -3.23 -5.29 2.56
N LEU A 127 -3.98 -5.01 3.63
CA LEU A 127 -5.43 -4.76 3.58
C LEU A 127 -5.72 -3.28 3.39
N ASP A 128 -6.58 -2.99 2.42
CA ASP A 128 -7.10 -1.67 2.05
C ASP A 128 -8.61 -1.62 2.33
#